data_AF-A0A7V6NYT9-F1
#
_entry.id   AF-A0A7V6NYT9-F1
#
_cell.length_a   1.000
_cell.length_b   1.000
_cell.length_c   1.000
_cell.angle_alpha   90.00
_cell.angle_beta   90.00
_cell.angle_gamma   90.00
#
_symmetry.space_group_name_H-M   'P 1'
#
loop_
_entity.id
_entity.type
_entity.pdbx_description
1 polymer ?
#
loop_
_entity_poly.entity_id
_entity_poly.type
_entity_poly.pdbx_seq_one_letter_code
_entity_poly.pdbx_strand_id
1 'polypeptide(L)'
;MEDKIMQLLSNKIVSSPLFKIMVVDKDMNLIWCNKAHADMFPGEELVGRKCYETLGDTKVHKGCPTCVALGTGKQVRGLYDFGETNSQIVTIPLGEGLVAKIMMDVPKNADGRLELFE
;
A
#
# COMPACT_ATOMS: atom_id res chain seq x y z
N MET A 1 9.05 18.33 20.52
CA MET A 1 7.59 18.23 20.32
C MET A 1 7.29 17.62 18.96
N GLU A 2 7.92 18.13 17.90
CA GLU A 2 7.80 17.62 16.53
C GLU A 2 8.07 16.11 16.40
N ASP A 3 9.21 15.61 16.91
CA ASP A 3 9.54 14.18 16.86
C ASP A 3 8.46 13.30 17.51
N LYS A 4 7.90 13.76 18.63
CA LYS A 4 6.81 13.07 19.32
C LYS A 4 5.55 13.02 18.46
N ILE A 5 5.21 14.13 17.80
CA ILE A 5 4.06 14.19 16.88
C ILE A 5 4.31 13.25 15.69
N MET A 6 5.50 13.28 15.09
CA MET A 6 5.86 12.41 13.97
C MET A 6 5.78 10.93 14.35
N GLN A 7 6.24 10.55 15.54
CA GLN A 7 6.16 9.18 16.03
C GLN A 7 4.70 8.77 16.28
N LEU A 8 3.90 9.63 16.89
CA LEU A 8 2.48 9.36 17.14
C LEU A 8 1.70 9.18 15.83
N LEU A 9 1.93 10.06 14.85
CA LEU A 9 1.30 9.99 13.52
C LEU A 9 1.74 8.73 12.78
N SER A 10 3.04 8.46 12.72
CA SER A 10 3.59 7.26 12.06
C SER A 10 2.96 5.99 12.63
N ASN A 11 2.92 5.86 13.96
CA ASN A 11 2.32 4.71 14.62
C ASN A 11 0.83 4.56 14.28
N LYS A 12 0.06 5.67 14.29
CA LYS A 12 -1.38 5.64 14.01
C LYS A 12 -1.70 5.39 12.55
N ILE A 13 -0.88 5.86 11.62
CA ILE A 13 -1.03 5.55 10.19
C ILE A 13 -0.71 4.07 9.95
N VAL A 14 0.39 3.58 10.52
CA VAL A 14 0.83 2.19 10.35
C VAL A 14 -0.16 1.19 10.95
N SER A 15 -0.75 1.48 12.11
CA SER A 15 -1.69 0.58 12.78
C SER A 15 -3.16 0.78 12.37
N SER A 16 -3.47 1.74 11.50
CA SER A 16 -4.84 1.99 11.06
C SER A 16 -5.39 0.81 10.24
N PRO A 17 -6.65 0.39 10.46
CA PRO A 17 -7.31 -0.59 9.60
C PRO A 17 -7.60 -0.05 8.18
N LEU A 18 -7.60 1.27 8.01
CA LEU A 18 -7.90 1.93 6.73
C LEU A 18 -6.73 1.90 5.74
N PHE A 19 -5.51 1.94 6.26
CA PHE A 19 -4.31 2.00 5.44
C PHE A 19 -3.74 0.59 5.32
N LYS A 20 -3.97 -0.05 4.17
CA LYS A 20 -3.33 -1.33 3.84
C LYS A 20 -1.93 -1.01 3.32
N ILE A 21 -0.90 -1.31 4.12
CA ILE A 21 0.48 -0.93 3.82
C ILE A 21 1.32 -2.17 3.55
N MET A 22 2.04 -2.16 2.45
CA MET A 22 3.10 -3.12 2.13
C MET A 22 4.37 -2.37 1.75
N VAL A 23 5.52 -2.94 2.09
CA VAL A 23 6.84 -2.47 1.67
C VAL A 23 7.44 -3.54 0.78
N VAL A 24 7.95 -3.12 -0.37
CA VAL A 24 8.59 -3.98 -1.36
C VAL A 24 9.99 -3.50 -1.67
N ASP A 25 10.89 -4.42 -1.99
CA ASP A 25 12.21 -4.08 -2.49
C ASP A 25 12.23 -3.86 -4.01
N LYS A 26 13.41 -3.52 -4.55
CA LYS A 26 13.65 -3.29 -5.97
C LYS A 26 13.37 -4.50 -6.86
N ASP A 27 13.43 -5.71 -6.30
CA ASP A 27 13.18 -6.97 -6.99
C ASP A 27 11.71 -7.41 -6.83
N MET A 28 10.86 -6.51 -6.31
CA MET A 28 9.44 -6.70 -6.05
C MET A 28 9.14 -7.71 -4.94
N ASN A 29 10.12 -8.12 -4.13
CA ASN A 29 9.83 -8.95 -2.96
C ASN A 29 9.09 -8.11 -1.92
N LEU A 30 8.01 -8.65 -1.35
CA LEU A 30 7.35 -8.06 -0.21
C LEU A 30 8.23 -8.29 1.02
N ILE A 31 8.72 -7.20 1.62
CA ILE A 31 9.65 -7.23 2.77
C ILE A 31 8.89 -7.12 4.08
N TRP A 32 7.79 -6.38 4.09
CA TRP A 32 6.97 -6.16 5.26
C TRP A 32 5.56 -5.72 4.84
N CYS A 33 4.56 -5.99 5.67
CA CYS A 33 3.25 -5.37 5.55
C CYS A 33 2.63 -5.16 6.93
N ASN A 34 1.67 -4.24 7.04
CA ASN A 34 0.93 -4.06 8.28
C ASN A 34 -0.20 -5.08 8.40
N LYS A 35 -0.80 -5.14 9.59
CA LYS A 35 -1.93 -6.04 9.88
C LYS A 35 -3.09 -5.84 8.90
N ALA A 36 -3.46 -4.60 8.58
CA ALA A 36 -4.57 -4.30 7.66
C ALA A 36 -4.35 -4.89 6.26
N HIS A 37 -3.11 -4.89 5.76
CA HIS A 37 -2.79 -5.55 4.49
C HIS A 37 -2.76 -7.08 4.62
N ALA A 38 -2.15 -7.61 5.69
CA ALA A 38 -2.08 -9.05 5.93
C ALA A 38 -3.46 -9.71 6.08
N ASP A 39 -4.40 -9.02 6.74
CA ASP A 39 -5.76 -9.51 6.96
C ASP A 39 -6.56 -9.69 5.65
N MET A 40 -6.10 -9.13 4.52
CA MET A 40 -6.70 -9.40 3.20
C MET A 40 -6.36 -10.81 2.68
N PHE A 41 -5.34 -11.45 3.23
CA PHE A 41 -4.83 -12.76 2.82
C PHE A 41 -4.74 -13.70 4.03
N PRO A 42 -5.88 -14.02 4.66
CA PRO A 42 -5.90 -14.78 5.91
C PRO A 42 -5.29 -16.18 5.74
N GLY A 43 -4.23 -16.45 6.50
CA GLY A 43 -3.52 -17.73 6.48
C GLY A 43 -2.38 -17.82 5.44
N GLU A 44 -2.08 -16.72 4.74
CA GLU A 44 -0.97 -16.68 3.77
C GLU A 44 0.29 -16.03 4.38
N GLU A 45 1.46 -16.60 4.09
CA GLU A 45 2.74 -15.93 4.35
C GLU A 45 3.06 -15.02 3.17
N LEU A 46 3.04 -13.70 3.41
CA LEU A 46 3.21 -12.69 2.36
C LEU A 46 4.67 -12.27 2.20
N VAL A 47 5.44 -12.25 3.28
CA VAL A 47 6.83 -11.78 3.24
C VAL A 47 7.67 -12.76 2.41
N GLY A 48 8.44 -12.22 1.47
CA GLY A 48 9.24 -12.98 0.51
C GLY A 48 8.53 -13.28 -0.82
N ARG A 49 7.19 -13.15 -0.90
CA ARG A 49 6.47 -13.27 -2.17
C ARG A 49 6.70 -12.08 -3.06
N LYS A 50 6.49 -12.23 -4.37
CA LYS A 50 6.51 -11.10 -5.30
C LYS A 50 5.23 -10.30 -5.17
N CYS A 51 5.35 -8.97 -5.18
CA CYS A 51 4.24 -8.05 -4.98
C CYS A 51 3.10 -8.20 -5.99
N TYR A 52 3.38 -8.71 -7.19
CA TYR A 52 2.39 -8.97 -8.23
C TYR A 52 1.70 -10.32 -8.06
N GLU A 53 2.31 -11.28 -7.36
CA GLU A 53 1.68 -12.59 -7.07
C GLU A 53 0.49 -12.45 -6.13
N THR A 54 0.47 -11.41 -5.29
CA THR A 54 -0.68 -11.10 -4.42
C THR A 54 -1.88 -10.59 -5.21
N LEU A 55 -1.70 -10.20 -6.48
CA LEU A 55 -2.75 -9.87 -7.43
C LEU A 55 -3.13 -11.04 -8.34
N GLY A 56 -2.51 -12.22 -8.15
CA GLY A 56 -2.68 -13.38 -9.02
C GLY A 56 -1.89 -13.29 -10.34
N ASP A 57 -1.02 -12.29 -10.50
CA ASP A 57 -0.18 -12.15 -11.68
C ASP A 57 1.10 -13.01 -11.55
N THR A 58 1.65 -13.42 -12.69
CA THR A 58 2.93 -14.16 -12.77
C THR A 58 4.13 -13.26 -13.07
N LYS A 59 3.89 -11.98 -13.35
CA LYS A 59 4.91 -10.99 -13.68
C LYS A 59 4.44 -9.59 -13.32
N VAL A 60 5.39 -8.65 -13.28
CA VAL A 60 5.10 -7.23 -13.10
C VAL A 60 4.10 -6.75 -14.17
N HIS A 61 2.98 -6.19 -13.71
CA HIS A 61 1.95 -5.65 -14.58
C HIS A 61 2.40 -4.34 -15.27
N LYS A 62 1.82 -4.06 -16.45
CA LYS A 62 2.10 -2.81 -17.17
C LYS A 62 1.67 -1.62 -16.31
N GLY A 63 2.50 -0.58 -16.27
CA GLY A 63 2.22 0.62 -15.48
C GLY A 63 2.36 0.42 -13.97
N CYS A 64 3.17 -0.56 -13.53
CA CYS A 64 3.41 -0.80 -12.10
C CYS A 64 3.84 0.47 -11.36
N PRO A 65 3.08 0.93 -10.34
CA PRO A 65 3.40 2.15 -9.63
C PRO A 65 4.72 2.04 -8.86
N THR A 66 5.08 0.85 -8.37
CA THR A 66 6.36 0.59 -7.71
C THR A 66 7.53 0.81 -8.66
N CYS A 67 7.48 0.26 -9.87
CA CYS A 67 8.55 0.46 -10.85
C CYS A 67 8.69 1.93 -11.25
N VAL A 68 7.57 2.65 -11.40
CA VAL A 68 7.60 4.10 -11.68
C VAL A 68 8.22 4.86 -10.49
N ALA A 69 7.83 4.54 -9.26
CA ALA A 69 8.36 5.19 -8.07
C ALA A 69 9.87 4.95 -7.90
N LEU A 70 10.33 3.70 -8.07
CA LEU A 70 11.75 3.34 -8.05
C LEU A 70 12.54 4.08 -9.14
N GLY A 71 12.05 4.06 -10.38
CA GLY A 71 12.75 4.64 -11.52
C GLY A 71 12.83 6.17 -11.47
N THR A 72 11.86 6.83 -10.83
CA THR A 72 11.80 8.30 -10.74
C THR A 72 12.30 8.86 -9.41
N GLY A 73 12.39 8.04 -8.36
CA GLY A 73 12.61 8.49 -6.99
C GLY A 73 11.48 9.36 -6.44
N LYS A 74 10.32 9.41 -7.11
CA LYS A 74 9.18 10.27 -6.75
C LYS A 74 8.02 9.43 -6.22
N GLN A 75 7.17 10.09 -5.45
CA GLN A 75 5.91 9.51 -5.04
C GLN A 75 4.97 9.40 -6.25
N VAL A 76 4.24 8.29 -6.32
CA VAL A 76 3.28 7.99 -7.38
C VAL A 76 1.92 7.77 -6.74
N ARG A 77 0.86 8.26 -7.39
CA ARG A 77 -0.52 8.01 -6.97
C ARG A 77 -1.30 7.40 -8.14
N GLY A 78 -2.04 6.33 -7.87
CA GLY A 78 -3.02 5.76 -8.78
C GLY A 78 -4.40 5.62 -8.12
N LEU A 79 -5.44 5.60 -8.94
CA LEU A 79 -6.80 5.24 -8.57
C LEU A 79 -7.19 4.04 -9.43
N TYR A 80 -7.56 2.93 -8.79
CA TYR A 80 -7.80 1.65 -9.44
C TYR A 80 -9.25 1.24 -9.21
N ASP A 81 -9.90 0.73 -10.25
CA ASP A 81 -11.25 0.21 -10.18
C ASP A 81 -11.20 -1.31 -9.92
N PHE A 82 -11.72 -1.74 -8.77
CA PHE A 82 -11.82 -3.16 -8.39
C PHE A 82 -13.27 -3.68 -8.42
N GLY A 83 -14.12 -3.09 -9.24
CA GLY A 83 -15.53 -3.48 -9.36
C GLY A 83 -16.40 -2.74 -8.35
N GLU A 84 -16.68 -3.34 -7.19
CA GLU A 84 -17.58 -2.74 -6.18
C GLU A 84 -16.97 -1.50 -5.51
N THR A 85 -15.66 -1.52 -5.31
CA THR A 85 -14.90 -0.46 -4.62
C THR A 85 -13.74 0.01 -5.49
N ASN A 86 -13.38 1.28 -5.38
CA ASN A 86 -12.12 1.78 -5.94
C ASN A 86 -11.03 1.67 -4.88
N SER A 87 -9.76 1.58 -5.28
CA SER A 87 -8.64 1.73 -4.35
C SER A 87 -7.74 2.88 -4.81
N GLN A 88 -7.47 3.81 -3.91
CA GLN A 88 -6.42 4.78 -4.10
C GLN A 88 -5.12 4.23 -3.52
N ILE A 89 -4.06 4.22 -4.33
CA ILE A 89 -2.75 3.70 -3.94
C ILE A 89 -1.74 4.83 -4.06
N VAL A 90 -1.09 5.15 -2.93
CA VAL A 90 0.07 6.04 -2.87
C VAL A 90 1.32 5.18 -2.71
N THR A 91 2.29 5.39 -3.59
CA THR A 91 3.54 4.62 -3.65
C THR A 91 4.71 5.55 -3.37
N ILE A 92 5.47 5.28 -2.31
CA ILE A 92 6.47 6.18 -1.73
C ILE A 92 7.82 5.46 -1.72
N PRO A 93 8.83 5.95 -2.46
CA PRO A 93 10.21 5.51 -2.29
C PRO A 93 10.70 5.84 -0.88
N LEU A 94 11.24 4.85 -0.17
CA LEU A 94 11.77 5.02 1.19
C LEU A 94 13.29 5.25 1.21
N GLY A 95 13.95 5.12 0.07
CA GLY A 95 15.40 5.00 -0.02
C GLY A 95 15.85 3.54 -0.02
N GLU A 96 17.14 3.31 -0.27
CA GLU A 96 17.78 1.98 -0.23
C GLU A 96 17.13 0.90 -1.12
N GLY A 97 16.41 1.31 -2.17
CA GLY A 97 15.68 0.40 -3.05
C GLY A 97 14.38 -0.13 -2.46
N LEU A 98 13.89 0.43 -1.35
CA LEU A 98 12.60 0.11 -0.74
C LEU A 98 11.50 1.08 -1.18
N VAL A 99 10.29 0.56 -1.30
CA VAL A 99 9.09 1.32 -1.64
C VAL A 99 7.92 0.88 -0.79
N ALA A 100 7.25 1.83 -0.13
CA ALA A 100 5.97 1.60 0.50
C ALA A 100 4.83 1.78 -0.52
N LYS A 101 3.84 0.91 -0.48
CA LYS A 101 2.53 1.11 -1.11
C LYS A 101 1.50 1.22 0.02
N ILE A 102 0.82 2.36 0.07
CA ILE A 102 -0.27 2.65 1.01
C ILE A 102 -1.55 2.64 0.18
N MET A 103 -2.42 1.68 0.47
CA MET A 103 -3.66 1.44 -0.26
C MET A 103 -4.84 1.75 0.66
N MET A 104 -5.80 2.47 0.13
CA MET A 104 -7.03 2.84 0.83
C MET A 104 -8.21 2.59 -0.11
N ASP A 105 -9.20 1.89 0.41
CA ASP A 105 -10.46 1.69 -0.28
C ASP A 105 -11.20 3.04 -0.32
N VAL A 106 -11.71 3.41 -1.49
CA VAL A 106 -12.44 4.65 -1.70
C VAL A 106 -13.79 4.37 -2.36
N PRO A 107 -14.88 5.00 -1.89
CA PRO A 107 -16.20 4.84 -2.49
C PRO A 107 -16.21 5.23 -3.97
N LYS A 108 -17.15 4.63 -4.72
CA LYS A 108 -17.40 5.00 -6.12
C LYS A 108 -17.88 6.44 -6.27
N ASN A 109 -18.72 6.87 -5.34
CA ASN A 109 -19.36 8.19 -5.35
C ASN A 109 -18.77 9.07 -4.26
N ALA A 110 -18.47 10.32 -4.59
CA ALA A 110 -18.07 11.34 -3.61
C ALA A 110 -19.31 11.94 -2.95
N ASP A 111 -20.04 11.15 -2.17
CA ASP A 111 -21.33 11.52 -1.57
C ASP A 111 -21.22 12.13 -0.16
N GLY A 112 -20.01 12.21 0.39
CA GLY A 112 -19.74 12.80 1.71
C GLY A 112 -20.15 11.94 2.90
N ARG A 113 -20.56 10.67 2.68
CA ARG A 113 -20.85 9.75 3.78
C ARG A 113 -19.58 9.37 4.52
N LEU A 114 -19.70 9.23 5.84
CA LEU A 114 -18.62 8.82 6.72
C LEU A 114 -18.86 7.40 7.18
N GLU A 115 -17.81 6.60 7.16
CA GLU A 115 -17.78 5.26 7.73
C GLU A 115 -16.84 5.25 8.93
N LEU A 116 -17.24 4.52 9.98
CA LEU A 116 -16.46 4.35 11.19
C LEU A 116 -15.77 2.99 11.14
N PHE A 117 -14.49 2.97 11.48
CA PHE A 117 -13.66 1.78 11.49
C PHE A 117 -13.08 1.61 12.90
N GLU A 118 -13.27 0.42 13.47
CA GLU A 118 -12.75 0.04 14.79
C GLU A 118 -11.37 -0.62 14.68
#